data_AF-A0A430R3A0-F1
#
_entry.id   AF-A0A430R3A0-F1
#
_cell.length_a   1.000
_cell.length_b   1.000
_cell.length_c   1.000
_cell.angle_alpha   90.00
_cell.angle_beta   90.00
_cell.angle_gamma   90.00
#
_symmetry.space_group_name_H-M   'P 1'
#
loop_
_entity.id
_entity.type
_entity.pdbx_description
1 polymer ?
#
loop_
_entity_poly.entity_id
_entity_poly.type
_entity_poly.pdbx_seq_one_letter_code
_entity_poly.pdbx_strand_id
1 'polypeptide(L)'
;MDPGALLDLLKRRTGFTEEHAAMLRELGALMIPLAPEVALAFYDYLGRDKELAETLYAVPGRVERLYGTFARWYAELFGGTYDRAYAEGRRRIGLVHARFGIGPRAMVPAIGIVQELSLEHLRTALRGPEVYSAVEAFEKIIAIEIALIEESYLEALSLGLSLGHRDLKEALAQGAAALLQAGHS
;
A
#
# COMPACT_ATOMS: atom_id res chain seq x y z
N MET A 1 7.32 -12.15 10.31
CA MET A 1 7.75 -11.16 11.33
C MET A 1 6.49 -10.55 11.94
N ASP A 2 6.52 -10.14 13.20
CA ASP A 2 5.40 -9.41 13.80
C ASP A 2 5.18 -8.04 13.11
N PRO A 3 3.98 -7.70 12.60
CA PRO A 3 3.76 -6.46 11.85
C PRO A 3 4.02 -5.18 12.63
N GLY A 4 3.65 -5.16 13.92
CA GLY A 4 3.91 -4.01 14.79
C GLY A 4 5.41 -3.77 15.00
N ALA A 5 6.15 -4.83 15.31
CA ALA A 5 7.60 -4.75 15.46
C ALA A 5 8.32 -4.33 14.17
N LEU A 6 7.82 -4.77 13.00
CA LEU A 6 8.31 -4.31 11.70
C LEU A 6 8.07 -2.81 11.51
N LEU A 7 6.85 -2.33 11.78
CA LEU A 7 6.54 -0.91 11.69
C LEU A 7 7.46 -0.07 12.58
N ASP A 8 7.69 -0.48 13.82
CA ASP A 8 8.59 0.22 14.73
C ASP A 8 10.03 0.25 14.18
N LEU A 9 10.49 -0.85 13.58
CA LEU A 9 11.80 -0.91 12.92
C LEU A 9 11.88 0.05 11.74
N LEU A 10 10.84 0.08 10.89
CA LEU A 10 10.78 0.95 9.71
C LEU A 10 10.72 2.42 10.10
N LYS A 11 9.93 2.79 11.12
CA LYS A 11 9.91 4.16 11.66
C LYS A 11 11.30 4.61 12.12
N ARG A 12 12.02 3.75 12.88
CA ARG A 12 13.40 4.05 13.32
C ARG A 12 14.37 4.22 12.15
N ARG A 13 14.29 3.36 11.13
CA ARG A 13 15.20 3.39 9.96
C ARG A 13 14.96 4.59 9.05
N THR A 14 13.71 5.00 8.89
CA THR A 14 13.32 6.15 8.06
C THR A 14 13.43 7.48 8.81
N GLY A 15 13.55 7.43 10.15
CA GLY A 15 13.43 8.60 11.00
C GLY A 15 12.02 9.19 10.94
N PHE A 16 10.99 8.34 10.82
CA PHE A 16 9.60 8.75 10.92
C PHE A 16 9.25 8.96 12.39
N THR A 17 8.73 10.14 12.71
CA THR A 17 8.47 10.61 14.08
C THR A 17 7.00 10.99 14.29
N GLU A 18 6.64 11.30 15.52
CA GLU A 18 5.29 11.77 15.85
C GLU A 18 4.95 13.13 15.21
N GLU A 19 5.94 13.99 14.96
CA GLU A 19 5.74 15.24 14.20
C GLU A 19 5.32 14.95 12.75
N HIS A 20 5.93 13.94 12.11
CA HIS A 20 5.51 13.51 10.77
C HIS A 20 4.10 12.92 10.79
N ALA A 21 3.74 12.18 11.84
CA ALA A 21 2.39 11.64 11.98
C ALA A 21 1.35 12.75 12.17
N ALA A 22 1.65 13.76 12.97
CA ALA A 22 0.81 14.95 13.15
C ALA A 22 0.66 15.73 11.84
N MET A 23 1.75 15.95 11.11
CA MET A 23 1.75 16.59 9.79
C MET A 23 0.83 15.84 8.81
N LEU A 24 0.96 14.52 8.70
CA LEU A 24 0.10 13.71 7.83
C LEU A 24 -1.38 13.80 8.20
N ARG A 25 -1.70 13.88 9.50
CA ARG A 25 -3.08 14.11 9.97
C ARG A 25 -3.62 15.46 9.52
N GLU A 26 -2.82 16.50 9.63
CA GLU A 26 -3.19 17.86 9.21
C GLU A 26 -3.38 17.94 7.70
N LEU A 27 -2.48 17.30 6.94
CA LEU A 27 -2.60 17.17 5.48
C LEU A 27 -3.87 16.41 5.06
N GLY A 28 -4.48 15.61 5.93
CA GLY A 28 -5.70 14.86 5.61
C GLY A 28 -6.84 15.72 5.08
N ALA A 29 -7.01 16.96 5.58
CA ALA A 29 -8.04 17.87 5.08
C ALA A 29 -7.84 18.27 3.61
N LEU A 30 -6.58 18.29 3.16
CA LEU A 30 -6.18 18.62 1.79
C LEU A 30 -6.15 17.36 0.90
N MET A 31 -5.57 16.28 1.42
CA MET A 31 -5.21 15.11 0.62
C MET A 31 -6.36 14.12 0.48
N ILE A 32 -7.15 13.86 1.53
CA ILE A 32 -8.24 12.87 1.46
C ILE A 32 -9.25 13.15 0.33
N PRO A 33 -9.67 14.41 0.08
CA PRO A 33 -10.54 14.73 -1.06
C PRO A 33 -9.96 14.40 -2.44
N LEU A 34 -8.63 14.26 -2.58
CA LEU A 34 -7.97 13.90 -3.83
C LEU A 34 -8.14 12.41 -4.19
N ALA A 35 -8.55 11.57 -3.23
CA ALA A 35 -8.61 10.12 -3.41
C ALA A 35 -9.35 9.65 -4.68
N PRO A 36 -10.48 10.23 -5.11
CA PRO A 36 -11.16 9.83 -6.35
C PRO A 36 -10.32 10.08 -7.61
N GLU A 37 -9.58 11.18 -7.66
CA GLU A 37 -8.71 11.53 -8.79
C GLU A 37 -7.51 10.60 -8.86
N VAL A 38 -6.87 10.33 -7.71
CA VAL A 38 -5.77 9.37 -7.64
C VAL A 38 -6.26 7.96 -8.00
N ALA A 39 -7.44 7.55 -7.53
CA ALA A 39 -8.02 6.25 -7.86
C ALA A 39 -8.27 6.11 -9.36
N LEU A 40 -8.80 7.16 -10.00
CA LEU A 40 -9.03 7.17 -11.45
C LEU A 40 -7.74 6.94 -12.21
N ALA A 41 -6.72 7.75 -11.93
CA ALA A 41 -5.41 7.61 -12.58
C ALA A 41 -4.75 6.26 -12.29
N PHE A 42 -4.92 5.74 -11.08
CA PHE A 42 -4.42 4.42 -10.67
C PHE A 42 -5.08 3.29 -11.47
N TYR A 43 -6.41 3.24 -11.59
CA TYR A 43 -7.09 2.19 -12.36
C TYR A 43 -6.90 2.35 -13.86
N ASP A 44 -6.80 3.58 -14.37
CA ASP A 44 -6.44 3.85 -15.76
C ASP A 44 -5.03 3.34 -16.08
N TYR A 45 -4.07 3.56 -15.18
CA TYR A 45 -2.72 3.02 -15.30
C TYR A 45 -2.71 1.50 -15.35
N LEU A 46 -3.37 0.85 -14.37
CA LEU A 46 -3.44 -0.61 -14.31
C LEU A 46 -4.16 -1.22 -15.52
N GLY A 47 -5.18 -0.54 -16.05
CA GLY A 47 -5.95 -1.00 -17.22
C GLY A 47 -5.16 -0.99 -18.54
N ARG A 48 -4.02 -0.29 -18.61
CA ARG A 48 -3.14 -0.26 -19.80
C ARG A 48 -2.25 -1.50 -19.91
N ASP A 49 -1.99 -2.17 -18.79
CA ASP A 49 -1.23 -3.41 -18.77
C ASP A 49 -2.18 -4.60 -18.94
N LYS A 50 -1.89 -5.48 -19.91
CA LYS A 50 -2.77 -6.60 -20.24
C LYS A 50 -2.94 -7.58 -19.07
N GLU A 51 -1.86 -7.94 -18.36
CA GLU A 51 -1.91 -8.91 -17.25
C GLU A 51 -2.72 -8.35 -16.08
N LEU A 52 -2.55 -7.05 -15.78
CA LEU A 52 -3.28 -6.40 -14.70
C LEU A 52 -4.75 -6.16 -15.05
N ALA A 53 -5.04 -5.77 -16.30
CA ALA A 53 -6.40 -5.59 -16.80
C ALA A 53 -7.21 -6.89 -16.74
N GLU A 54 -6.62 -8.03 -17.13
CA GLU A 54 -7.27 -9.34 -17.02
C GLU A 54 -7.72 -9.63 -15.59
N THR A 55 -6.88 -9.31 -14.59
CA THR A 55 -7.23 -9.48 -13.17
C THR A 55 -8.29 -8.49 -12.69
N LEU A 56 -8.22 -7.23 -13.13
CA LEU A 56 -9.16 -6.18 -12.75
C LEU A 56 -10.57 -6.43 -13.28
N TYR A 57 -10.69 -6.90 -14.52
CA TYR A 57 -11.98 -7.06 -15.20
C TYR A 57 -12.52 -8.49 -15.17
N ALA A 58 -11.83 -9.44 -14.52
CA ALA A 58 -12.28 -10.83 -14.38
C ALA A 58 -13.65 -10.99 -13.71
N VAL A 59 -14.10 -10.02 -12.90
CA VAL A 59 -15.39 -10.08 -12.20
C VAL A 59 -16.14 -8.76 -12.42
N PRO A 60 -17.40 -8.79 -12.90
CA PRO A 60 -18.22 -7.59 -13.02
C PRO A 60 -18.36 -6.83 -11.70
N GLY A 61 -18.30 -5.50 -11.77
CA GLY A 61 -18.41 -4.65 -10.58
C GLY A 61 -17.17 -4.63 -9.67
N ARG A 62 -16.07 -5.32 -10.03
CA ARG A 62 -14.86 -5.40 -9.20
C ARG A 62 -14.21 -4.04 -9.06
N VAL A 63 -14.00 -3.33 -10.16
CA VAL A 63 -13.31 -2.04 -10.19
C VAL A 63 -14.04 -1.02 -9.31
N GLU A 64 -15.36 -0.94 -9.41
CA GLU A 64 -16.22 -0.05 -8.63
C GLU A 64 -16.08 -0.28 -7.12
N ARG A 65 -15.98 -1.55 -6.70
CA ARG A 65 -15.70 -1.89 -5.29
C ARG A 65 -14.26 -1.57 -4.88
N LEU A 66 -13.32 -1.71 -5.82
CA LEU A 66 -11.91 -1.40 -5.60
C LEU A 66 -11.70 0.11 -5.42
N TYR A 67 -12.43 0.98 -6.11
CA TYR A 67 -12.42 2.44 -5.86
C TYR A 67 -12.67 2.79 -4.39
N GLY A 68 -13.71 2.22 -3.78
CA GLY A 68 -13.99 2.46 -2.37
C GLY A 68 -12.91 1.89 -1.43
N THR A 69 -12.24 0.81 -1.83
CA THR A 69 -11.14 0.22 -1.05
C THR A 69 -9.86 1.05 -1.16
N PHE A 70 -9.55 1.52 -2.36
CA PHE A 70 -8.45 2.45 -2.60
C PHE A 70 -8.64 3.75 -1.83
N ALA A 71 -9.83 4.35 -1.89
CA ALA A 71 -10.10 5.61 -1.19
C ALA A 71 -9.91 5.49 0.33
N ARG A 72 -10.31 4.35 0.92
CA ARG A 72 -10.01 4.06 2.34
C ARG A 72 -8.53 3.91 2.60
N TRP A 73 -7.82 3.10 1.80
CA TRP A 73 -6.37 2.92 1.94
C TRP A 73 -5.61 4.26 1.85
N TYR A 74 -5.99 5.10 0.88
CA TYR A 74 -5.40 6.41 0.66
C TYR A 74 -5.67 7.34 1.84
N ALA A 75 -6.90 7.36 2.36
CA ALA A 75 -7.24 8.15 3.54
C ALA A 75 -6.46 7.73 4.79
N GLU A 76 -6.20 6.43 4.96
CA GLU A 76 -5.40 5.89 6.07
C GLU A 76 -3.94 6.38 6.03
N LEU A 77 -3.38 6.74 4.86
CA LEU A 77 -2.05 7.39 4.76
C LEU A 77 -2.00 8.73 5.50
N PHE A 78 -3.15 9.37 5.70
CA PHE A 78 -3.32 10.66 6.36
C PHE A 78 -4.07 10.54 7.69
N GLY A 79 -4.19 9.32 8.25
CA GLY A 79 -4.89 9.09 9.50
C GLY A 79 -4.15 9.59 10.74
N GLY A 80 -2.82 9.74 10.65
CA GLY A 80 -1.98 10.24 11.74
C GLY A 80 -1.77 9.27 12.90
N THR A 81 -2.31 8.05 12.80
CA THR A 81 -2.10 6.96 13.75
C THR A 81 -1.54 5.76 13.00
N TYR A 82 -0.29 5.41 13.29
CA TYR A 82 0.43 4.32 12.64
C TYR A 82 0.89 3.34 13.71
N ASP A 83 0.08 2.34 13.97
CA ASP A 83 0.27 1.36 15.05
C ASP A 83 0.27 -0.08 14.51
N ARG A 84 0.19 -1.06 15.41
CA ARG A 84 0.07 -2.47 15.03
C ARG A 84 -1.10 -2.70 14.08
N ALA A 85 -2.27 -2.11 14.32
CA ALA A 85 -3.46 -2.33 13.51
C ALA A 85 -3.25 -1.79 12.09
N TYR A 86 -2.58 -0.65 11.96
CA TYR A 86 -2.13 -0.13 10.67
C TYR A 86 -1.24 -1.14 9.93
N ALA A 87 -0.20 -1.63 10.60
CA ALA A 87 0.74 -2.59 10.02
C ALA A 87 0.08 -3.92 9.62
N GLU A 88 -0.83 -4.43 10.44
CA GLU A 88 -1.61 -5.64 10.14
C GLU A 88 -2.53 -5.43 8.94
N GLY A 89 -3.14 -4.25 8.82
CA GLY A 89 -3.88 -3.83 7.63
C GLY A 89 -3.02 -3.88 6.37
N ARG A 90 -1.81 -3.31 6.40
CA ARG A 90 -0.88 -3.30 5.26
C ARG A 90 -0.38 -4.69 4.89
N ARG A 91 -0.08 -5.51 5.90
CA ARG A 91 0.22 -6.93 5.69
C ARG A 91 -0.94 -7.64 4.99
N ARG A 92 -2.18 -7.45 5.45
CA ARG A 92 -3.36 -8.08 4.84
C ARG A 92 -3.54 -7.64 3.39
N ILE A 93 -3.32 -6.35 3.10
CA ILE A 93 -3.35 -5.81 1.74
C ILE A 93 -2.33 -6.53 0.87
N GLY A 94 -1.07 -6.61 1.29
CA GLY A 94 -0.04 -7.31 0.51
C GLY A 94 -0.34 -8.80 0.32
N LEU A 95 -0.80 -9.52 1.35
CA LEU A 95 -1.23 -10.92 1.21
C LEU A 95 -2.38 -11.09 0.21
N VAL A 96 -3.35 -10.16 0.17
CA VAL A 96 -4.43 -10.21 -0.82
C VAL A 96 -3.89 -10.06 -2.25
N HIS A 97 -2.94 -9.15 -2.48
CA HIS A 97 -2.28 -8.99 -3.78
C HIS A 97 -1.49 -10.25 -4.17
N ALA A 98 -0.69 -10.79 -3.25
CA ALA A 98 0.09 -12.01 -3.46
C ALA A 98 -0.77 -13.21 -3.86
N ARG A 99 -1.93 -13.36 -3.24
CA ARG A 99 -2.88 -14.44 -3.57
C ARG A 99 -3.35 -14.38 -5.03
N PHE A 100 -3.40 -13.19 -5.63
CA PHE A 100 -3.71 -13.01 -7.04
C PHE A 100 -2.47 -13.03 -7.95
N GLY A 101 -1.29 -13.35 -7.41
CA GLY A 101 -0.02 -13.34 -8.14
C GLY A 101 0.46 -11.93 -8.48
N ILE A 102 -0.12 -10.89 -7.86
CA ILE A 102 0.31 -9.50 -8.01
C ILE A 102 1.50 -9.32 -7.07
N GLY A 103 2.68 -9.14 -7.66
CA GLY A 103 3.94 -8.99 -6.94
C GLY A 103 4.54 -7.58 -7.05
N PRO A 104 5.80 -7.42 -6.59
CA PRO A 104 6.50 -6.12 -6.52
C PRO A 104 6.55 -5.38 -7.86
N ARG A 105 6.73 -6.13 -8.97
CA ARG A 105 6.83 -5.58 -10.33
C ARG A 105 5.57 -4.82 -10.78
N ALA A 106 4.42 -5.14 -10.20
CA ALA A 106 3.17 -4.42 -10.43
C ALA A 106 2.90 -3.40 -9.33
N MET A 107 3.14 -3.76 -8.06
CA MET A 107 2.80 -2.89 -6.93
C MET A 107 3.66 -1.64 -6.83
N VAL A 108 4.98 -1.74 -7.00
CA VAL A 108 5.88 -0.59 -6.81
C VAL A 108 5.61 0.51 -7.84
N PRO A 109 5.48 0.21 -9.16
CA PRO A 109 5.08 1.23 -10.13
C PRO A 109 3.70 1.83 -9.85
N ALA A 110 2.74 1.04 -9.39
CA ALA A 110 1.39 1.52 -9.08
C ALA A 110 1.38 2.50 -7.89
N ILE A 111 2.20 2.26 -6.86
CA ILE A 111 2.43 3.23 -5.77
C ILE A 111 3.14 4.49 -6.30
N GLY A 112 4.02 4.35 -7.29
CA GLY A 112 4.66 5.49 -7.96
C GLY A 112 3.66 6.50 -8.54
N ILE A 113 2.57 6.02 -9.16
CA ILE A 113 1.49 6.89 -9.66
C ILE A 113 0.77 7.63 -8.52
N VAL A 114 0.52 6.94 -7.41
CA VAL A 114 -0.08 7.55 -6.21
C VAL A 114 0.84 8.64 -5.65
N GLN A 115 2.14 8.36 -5.59
CA GLN A 115 3.14 9.29 -5.09
C GLN A 115 3.26 10.53 -5.99
N GLU A 116 3.32 10.34 -7.32
CA GLU A 116 3.42 11.42 -8.31
C GLU A 116 2.28 12.44 -8.14
N LEU A 117 1.03 11.97 -8.19
CA LEU A 117 -0.15 12.84 -8.09
C LEU A 117 -0.27 13.51 -6.72
N SER A 118 0.06 12.78 -5.66
CA SER A 118 0.02 13.34 -4.31
C SER A 118 1.07 14.44 -4.13
N LEU A 119 2.29 14.23 -4.65
CA LEU A 119 3.36 15.23 -4.59
C LEU A 119 3.05 16.46 -5.46
N GLU A 120 2.45 16.27 -6.64
CA GLU A 120 1.97 17.37 -7.47
C GLU A 120 0.92 18.22 -6.75
N HIS A 121 -0.04 17.55 -6.10
CA HIS A 121 -1.08 18.24 -5.34
C HIS A 121 -0.50 19.02 -4.15
N LEU A 122 0.40 18.41 -3.38
CA LEU A 122 1.09 19.07 -2.26
C LEU A 122 1.85 20.33 -2.73
N ARG A 123 2.61 20.24 -3.83
CA ARG A 123 3.36 21.37 -4.39
C ARG A 123 2.44 22.51 -4.87
N THR A 124 1.25 22.16 -5.36
CA THR A 124 0.28 23.13 -5.88
C THR A 124 -0.48 23.82 -4.77
N ALA A 125 -0.88 23.09 -3.73
CA ALA A 125 -1.74 23.57 -2.66
C ALA A 125 -1.00 24.32 -1.55
N LEU A 126 0.20 23.88 -1.19
CA LEU A 126 0.98 24.47 -0.11
C LEU A 126 1.88 25.61 -0.61
N ARG A 127 2.29 26.50 0.31
CA ARG A 127 3.12 27.67 -0.02
C ARG A 127 4.25 27.83 0.98
N GLY A 128 5.49 27.98 0.47
CA GLY A 128 6.65 28.27 1.30
C GLY A 128 7.26 27.03 1.98
N PRO A 129 7.95 27.19 3.12
CA PRO A 129 8.79 26.13 3.70
C PRO A 129 8.04 24.87 4.15
N GLU A 130 6.74 24.98 4.44
CA GLU A 130 5.89 23.86 4.88
C GLU A 130 5.80 22.71 3.86
N VAL A 131 6.00 23.02 2.56
CA VAL A 131 6.01 22.03 1.48
C VAL A 131 7.08 20.97 1.74
N TYR A 132 8.25 21.36 2.25
CA TYR A 132 9.36 20.42 2.47
C TYR A 132 9.02 19.41 3.57
N SER A 133 8.45 19.87 4.69
CA SER A 133 8.04 18.98 5.79
C SER A 133 6.87 18.08 5.39
N ALA A 134 5.92 18.60 4.61
CA ALA A 134 4.80 17.81 4.08
C ALA A 134 5.29 16.70 3.13
N VAL A 135 6.18 17.04 2.20
CA VAL A 135 6.81 16.07 1.29
C VAL A 135 7.63 15.04 2.06
N GLU A 136 8.44 15.47 3.03
CA GLU A 136 9.24 14.54 3.85
C GLU A 136 8.35 13.54 4.61
N ALA A 137 7.30 14.03 5.28
CA ALA A 137 6.37 13.15 6.00
C ALA A 137 5.68 12.15 5.06
N PHE A 138 5.24 12.63 3.89
CA PHE A 138 4.58 11.81 2.87
C PHE A 138 5.51 10.75 2.27
N GLU A 139 6.73 11.11 1.89
CA GLU A 139 7.69 10.17 1.32
C GLU A 139 8.11 9.09 2.34
N LYS A 140 8.27 9.45 3.62
CA LYS A 140 8.58 8.48 4.67
C LYS A 140 7.43 7.49 4.88
N ILE A 141 6.17 7.93 4.91
CA ILE A 141 5.05 7.00 5.06
C ILE A 141 4.89 6.09 3.83
N ILE A 142 5.10 6.61 2.62
CA ILE A 142 5.09 5.79 1.40
C ILE A 142 6.21 4.74 1.41
N ALA A 143 7.41 5.09 1.87
CA ALA A 143 8.49 4.12 2.02
C ALA A 143 8.14 3.00 3.03
N ILE A 144 7.46 3.36 4.12
CA ILE A 144 6.96 2.39 5.12
C ILE A 144 5.86 1.50 4.51
N GLU A 145 4.92 2.06 3.75
CA GLU A 145 3.86 1.31 3.05
C GLU A 145 4.44 0.23 2.14
N ILE A 146 5.39 0.62 1.29
CA ILE A 146 6.06 -0.31 0.36
C ILE A 146 6.73 -1.43 1.16
N ALA A 147 7.50 -1.10 2.19
CA ALA A 147 8.22 -2.09 2.98
C ALA A 147 7.29 -3.08 3.72
N LEU A 148 6.17 -2.61 4.27
CA LEU A 148 5.18 -3.48 4.92
C LEU A 148 4.54 -4.46 3.93
N ILE A 149 4.22 -3.99 2.72
CA ILE A 149 3.65 -4.82 1.65
C ILE A 149 4.68 -5.83 1.14
N GLU A 150 5.91 -5.39 0.87
CA GLU A 150 7.00 -6.26 0.40
C GLU A 150 7.33 -7.36 1.41
N GLU A 151 7.38 -7.06 2.71
CA GLU A 151 7.62 -8.09 3.72
C GLU A 151 6.51 -9.16 3.73
N SER A 152 5.25 -8.76 3.47
CA SER A 152 4.16 -9.73 3.36
C SER A 152 4.29 -10.65 2.14
N TYR A 153 4.92 -10.18 1.05
CA TYR A 153 5.26 -11.02 -0.09
C TYR A 153 6.36 -12.02 0.23
N LEU A 154 7.38 -11.60 0.96
CA LEU A 154 8.45 -12.50 1.42
C LEU A 154 7.90 -13.56 2.37
N GLU A 155 7.03 -13.18 3.30
CA GLU A 155 6.35 -14.10 4.20
C GLU A 155 5.49 -15.13 3.44
N ALA A 156 4.67 -14.67 2.50
CA ALA A 156 3.85 -15.54 1.66
C ALA A 156 4.70 -16.49 0.82
N LEU A 157 5.73 -15.98 0.14
CA LEU A 157 6.64 -16.80 -0.67
C LEU A 157 7.36 -17.85 0.18
N SER A 158 7.89 -17.45 1.34
CA SER A 158 8.57 -18.35 2.26
C SER A 158 7.66 -19.50 2.70
N LEU A 159 6.41 -19.19 3.08
CA LEU A 159 5.45 -20.22 3.44
C LEU A 159 5.13 -21.14 2.25
N GLY A 160 4.83 -20.58 1.08
CA GLY A 160 4.53 -21.37 -0.11
C GLY A 160 5.64 -22.34 -0.51
N LEU A 161 6.90 -21.89 -0.44
CA LEU A 161 8.06 -22.74 -0.68
C LEU A 161 8.17 -23.86 0.37
N SER A 162 7.93 -23.55 1.65
CA SER A 162 7.93 -24.57 2.72
C SER A 162 6.79 -25.58 2.63
N LEU A 163 5.68 -25.21 1.99
CA LEU A 163 4.58 -26.10 1.63
C LEU A 163 4.88 -26.98 0.39
N GLY A 164 6.03 -26.76 -0.26
CA GLY A 164 6.54 -27.59 -1.36
C GLY A 164 6.21 -27.08 -2.76
N HIS A 165 5.59 -25.91 -2.91
CA HIS A 165 5.39 -25.28 -4.22
C HIS A 165 6.74 -24.83 -4.78
N ARG A 166 7.08 -25.26 -6.00
CA ARG A 166 8.39 -25.00 -6.62
C ARG A 166 8.38 -23.82 -7.59
N ASP A 167 7.23 -23.54 -8.19
CA ASP A 167 7.04 -22.33 -8.99
C ASP A 167 6.85 -21.13 -8.06
N LEU A 168 7.54 -20.02 -8.35
CA LEU A 168 7.55 -18.85 -7.46
C LEU A 168 6.20 -18.13 -7.44
N LYS A 169 5.47 -18.09 -8.57
CA LYS A 169 4.15 -17.43 -8.65
C LYS A 169 3.12 -18.27 -7.90
N GLU A 170 3.18 -19.58 -8.05
CA GLU A 170 2.35 -20.52 -7.29
C GLU A 170 2.66 -20.47 -5.79
N ALA A 171 3.94 -20.53 -5.41
CA ALA A 171 4.35 -20.45 -4.01
C ALA A 171 3.86 -19.15 -3.34
N LEU A 172 4.04 -18.00 -4.00
CA LEU A 172 3.53 -16.71 -3.52
C LEU A 172 2.01 -16.77 -3.29
N ALA A 173 1.25 -17.25 -4.27
CA ALA A 173 -0.20 -17.28 -4.19
C ALA A 173 -0.73 -18.24 -3.11
N GLN A 174 -0.16 -19.44 -3.00
CA GLN A 174 -0.59 -20.47 -2.06
C GLN A 174 -0.19 -20.15 -0.63
N GLY A 175 1.03 -19.65 -0.42
CA GLY A 175 1.45 -19.20 0.91
C GLY A 175 0.60 -18.02 1.40
N ALA A 176 0.28 -17.06 0.53
CA ALA A 176 -0.64 -15.98 0.87
C ALA A 176 -2.05 -16.48 1.22
N ALA A 177 -2.57 -17.45 0.47
CA ALA A 177 -3.87 -18.06 0.76
C ALA A 177 -3.89 -18.74 2.14
N ALA A 178 -2.83 -19.48 2.49
CA ALA A 178 -2.70 -20.14 3.79
C ALA A 178 -2.62 -19.13 4.95
N LEU A 179 -1.82 -18.07 4.81
CA LEU A 179 -1.69 -17.01 5.83
C LEU A 179 -3.01 -16.26 6.05
N LEU A 180 -3.75 -15.99 4.97
CA LEU A 180 -5.05 -15.34 5.06
C LEU A 180 -6.07 -16.23 5.78
N GLN A 181 -6.06 -17.54 5.57
CA GLN A 181 -6.98 -18.45 6.26
C GLN A 181 -6.69 -18.57 7.76
N ALA A 182 -5.41 -18.66 8.13
CA ALA A 182 -4.98 -18.77 9.53
C ALA A 182 -5.36 -17.54 10.37
N GLY A 183 -5.45 -16.35 9.78
CA GLY A 183 -5.84 -15.12 10.47
C GLY A 183 -7.35 -14.92 10.67
N HIS A 184 -8.20 -15.83 10.18
CA HIS A 184 -9.67 -15.82 10.44
C HIS A 184 -10.11 -16.92 11.43
N SER A 185 -9.15 -17.60 12.08
CA SER A 185 -9.35 -18.63 13.11
C SER A 185 -9.03 -18.07 14.49
#